data_AF-A0A653YEM2-F1
#
_entry.id   AF-A0A653YEM2-F1
#
_cell.length_a   1.000
_cell.length_b   1.000
_cell.length_c   1.000
_cell.angle_alpha   90.00
_cell.angle_beta   90.00
_cell.angle_gamma   90.00
#
_symmetry.space_group_name_H-M   'P 1'
#
loop_
_entity.id
_entity.type
_entity.pdbx_description
1 polymer ?
#
loop_
_entity_poly.entity_id
_entity_poly.type
_entity_poly.pdbx_seq_one_letter_code
_entity_poly.pdbx_strand_id
1 'polypeptide(L)'
;MFVLPSSRHPLLALAVACALAGCGGVEQEAASPARTLTPVPVSQVDHERIAQQLYLAYLGRAAEPAGLAYFADVSRQAALPMDMGAAYFRYGVENGVRQVLDSLAESPEAVALYSGSDAAAVTAMYRNLFNRDPDPGGLAYWSGALSSGALRRGQIPVALLAGAALADLQAFDRKTDLAVAFTAALDTPERMAAYQRDSGVAALRQVLAKVSAATTDAELRALVDEALAAITRG
;
A
#
# COMPACT_ATOMS: atom_id res chain seq x y z
N MET A 1 -24.33 -38.42 -25.69
CA MET A 1 -23.86 -38.80 -27.03
C MET A 1 -24.42 -37.77 -28.00
N PHE A 2 -23.53 -37.00 -28.61
CA PHE A 2 -23.81 -35.91 -29.57
C PHE A 2 -24.60 -36.42 -30.78
N VAL A 3 -25.41 -35.56 -31.42
CA VAL A 3 -25.39 -35.24 -32.88
C VAL A 3 -26.60 -34.34 -33.21
N LEU A 4 -26.32 -33.13 -33.68
CA LEU A 4 -27.24 -32.25 -34.42
C LEU A 4 -27.21 -32.60 -35.92
N PRO A 5 -28.24 -32.21 -36.69
CA PRO A 5 -27.98 -31.55 -37.97
C PRO A 5 -28.86 -30.28 -38.15
N SER A 6 -28.32 -29.12 -38.57
CA SER A 6 -28.05 -28.74 -39.98
C SER A 6 -29.33 -28.85 -40.83
N SER A 7 -29.85 -27.85 -41.56
CA SER A 7 -29.28 -26.63 -42.14
C SER A 7 -30.40 -25.87 -42.92
N ARG A 8 -30.05 -24.69 -43.44
CA ARG A 8 -30.48 -24.06 -44.73
C ARG A 8 -31.27 -22.75 -44.64
N HIS A 9 -30.59 -21.67 -45.05
CA HIS A 9 -31.15 -20.42 -45.58
C HIS A 9 -31.69 -20.62 -47.01
N PRO A 10 -32.65 -19.81 -47.47
CA PRO A 10 -32.36 -18.82 -48.55
C PRO A 10 -33.14 -17.47 -48.39
N LEU A 11 -32.49 -16.32 -48.62
CA LEU A 11 -32.44 -15.48 -49.84
C LEU A 11 -33.70 -14.62 -50.18
N LEU A 12 -33.43 -13.29 -50.18
CA LEU A 12 -33.71 -12.29 -51.23
C LEU A 12 -34.94 -11.35 -51.23
N ALA A 13 -34.60 -10.10 -51.59
CA ALA A 13 -35.34 -9.02 -52.29
C ALA A 13 -36.23 -8.09 -51.43
N LEU A 14 -35.83 -6.85 -51.11
CA LEU A 14 -35.61 -5.63 -51.93
C LEU A 14 -36.92 -4.89 -52.28
N ALA A 15 -37.13 -3.69 -51.69
CA ALA A 15 -37.63 -2.52 -52.41
C ALA A 15 -37.76 -1.25 -51.55
N VAL A 16 -36.99 -0.24 -51.96
CA VAL A 16 -37.38 1.17 -52.20
C VAL A 16 -37.50 2.16 -51.02
N ALA A 17 -36.71 3.22 -51.20
CA ALA A 17 -36.53 4.40 -50.38
C ALA A 17 -37.63 5.46 -50.58
N CYS A 18 -37.80 6.34 -49.58
CA CYS A 18 -38.24 7.71 -49.79
C CYS A 18 -37.53 8.62 -48.79
N ALA A 19 -36.77 9.58 -49.30
CA ALA A 19 -36.07 10.59 -48.53
C ALA A 19 -36.94 11.84 -48.39
N LEU A 20 -37.03 12.41 -47.19
CA LEU A 20 -37.29 13.83 -46.99
C LEU A 20 -36.35 14.36 -45.92
N ALA A 21 -35.65 15.43 -46.30
CA ALA A 21 -34.70 16.16 -45.48
C ALA A 21 -35.39 16.86 -44.31
N GLY A 22 -34.76 16.81 -43.14
CA GLY A 22 -35.05 17.66 -41.99
C GLY A 22 -33.76 17.92 -41.24
N CYS A 23 -33.23 19.14 -41.36
CA CYS A 23 -32.12 19.62 -40.58
C CYS A 23 -32.51 19.70 -39.09
N GLY A 24 -31.65 19.20 -38.21
CA GLY A 24 -31.87 19.28 -36.77
C GLY A 24 -30.86 18.43 -36.02
N GLY A 25 -29.60 18.86 -36.03
CA GLY A 25 -28.59 18.30 -35.15
C GLY A 25 -28.93 18.58 -33.70
N VAL A 26 -29.13 17.51 -32.93
CA VAL A 26 -28.81 17.49 -31.51
C VAL A 26 -27.93 16.27 -31.33
N GLU A 27 -26.63 16.51 -31.20
CA GLU A 27 -25.71 15.51 -30.66
C GLU A 27 -26.29 15.08 -29.32
N GLN A 28 -26.70 13.82 -29.25
CA GLN A 28 -27.15 13.22 -28.02
C GLN A 28 -25.90 13.03 -27.17
N GLU A 29 -25.59 14.05 -26.37
CA GLU A 29 -24.55 14.03 -25.36
C GLU A 29 -24.87 12.87 -24.43
N ALA A 30 -24.20 11.74 -24.67
CA ALA A 30 -24.33 10.55 -23.86
C ALA A 30 -23.89 10.93 -22.45
N ALA A 31 -24.87 11.08 -21.56
CA ALA A 31 -24.62 11.29 -20.15
C ALA A 31 -23.61 10.24 -19.70
N SER A 32 -22.45 10.71 -19.23
CA SER A 32 -21.44 9.84 -18.62
C SER A 32 -22.15 8.96 -17.59
N PRO A 33 -21.92 7.63 -17.57
CA PRO A 33 -22.57 6.77 -16.61
C PRO A 33 -22.23 7.29 -15.21
N ALA A 34 -23.26 7.66 -14.46
CA ALA A 34 -23.13 8.06 -13.08
C ALA A 34 -22.33 6.96 -12.37
N ARG A 35 -21.17 7.34 -11.82
CA ARG A 35 -20.29 6.43 -11.08
C ARG A 35 -21.09 5.96 -9.88
N THR A 36 -21.62 4.74 -9.92
CA THR A 36 -22.29 4.13 -8.77
C THR A 36 -21.26 4.02 -7.67
N LEU A 37 -21.31 4.91 -6.68
CA LEU A 37 -20.49 4.80 -5.49
C LEU A 37 -21.06 3.67 -4.65
N THR A 38 -20.62 2.43 -4.91
CA THR A 38 -20.84 1.36 -3.94
C THR A 38 -20.14 1.76 -2.65
N PRO A 39 -20.84 1.85 -1.51
CA PRO A 39 -20.21 2.19 -0.24
C PRO A 39 -19.08 1.20 0.03
N VAL A 40 -17.87 1.70 0.24
CA VAL A 40 -16.74 0.86 0.68
C VAL A 40 -17.06 0.37 2.09
N PRO A 41 -17.12 -0.94 2.36
CA PRO A 41 -17.37 -1.46 3.70
C PRO A 41 -16.31 -0.93 4.68
N VAL A 42 -16.70 -0.61 5.92
CA VAL A 42 -15.75 -0.14 6.97
C VAL A 42 -14.60 -1.13 7.15
N SER A 43 -14.88 -2.44 7.11
CA SER A 43 -13.85 -3.47 7.14
C SER A 43 -12.86 -3.36 5.99
N GLN A 44 -13.25 -2.89 4.80
CA GLN A 44 -12.32 -2.70 3.69
C GLN A 44 -11.40 -1.50 3.93
N VAL A 45 -11.95 -0.38 4.42
CA VAL A 45 -11.17 0.82 4.80
C VAL A 45 -10.12 0.48 5.87
N ASP A 46 -10.51 -0.32 6.85
CA ASP A 46 -9.59 -0.70 7.93
C ASP A 46 -8.43 -1.59 7.41
N HIS A 47 -8.69 -2.46 6.42
CA HIS A 47 -7.63 -3.29 5.82
C HIS A 47 -6.75 -2.53 4.83
N GLU A 48 -7.27 -1.49 4.16
CA GLU A 48 -6.44 -0.55 3.40
C GLU A 48 -5.45 0.19 4.31
N ARG A 49 -5.88 0.59 5.52
CA ARG A 49 -4.96 1.16 6.50
C ARG A 49 -3.90 0.15 6.96
N ILE A 50 -4.28 -1.10 7.23
CA ILE A 50 -3.32 -2.15 7.58
C ILE A 50 -2.31 -2.41 6.45
N ALA A 51 -2.77 -2.44 5.20
CA ALA A 51 -1.89 -2.56 4.06
C ALA A 51 -0.89 -1.39 3.95
N GLN A 52 -1.31 -0.16 4.25
CA GLN A 52 -0.36 0.97 4.34
C GLN A 52 0.67 0.78 5.46
N GLN A 53 0.23 0.35 6.64
CA GLN A 53 1.13 0.09 7.76
C GLN A 53 2.11 -1.04 7.46
N LEU A 54 1.69 -2.08 6.72
CA LEU A 54 2.57 -3.15 6.24
C LEU A 54 3.65 -2.62 5.30
N TYR A 55 3.27 -1.82 4.30
CA TYR A 55 4.23 -1.18 3.39
C TYR A 55 5.19 -0.24 4.13
N LEU A 56 4.70 0.56 5.07
CA LEU A 56 5.55 1.40 5.89
C LEU A 56 6.50 0.59 6.75
N ALA A 57 6.02 -0.45 7.44
CA ALA A 57 6.83 -1.23 8.36
C ALA A 57 7.94 -2.02 7.66
N TYR A 58 7.64 -2.60 6.50
CA TYR A 58 8.57 -3.51 5.82
C TYR A 58 9.31 -2.86 4.66
N LEU A 59 8.70 -1.89 3.97
CA LEU A 59 9.25 -1.27 2.77
C LEU A 59 9.54 0.22 2.95
N GLY A 60 9.11 0.83 4.05
CA GLY A 60 9.39 2.24 4.34
C GLY A 60 8.81 3.22 3.34
N ARG A 61 7.74 2.85 2.67
CA ARG A 61 7.07 3.67 1.66
C ARG A 61 5.56 3.44 1.73
N ALA A 62 4.79 4.30 1.07
CA ALA A 62 3.37 4.08 0.91
C ALA A 62 3.10 2.97 -0.12
N ALA A 63 2.00 2.24 0.02
CA ALA A 63 1.56 1.31 -1.00
C ALA A 63 1.15 2.06 -2.28
N GLU A 64 1.55 1.60 -3.45
CA GLU A 64 0.91 1.99 -4.71
C GLU A 64 -0.56 1.47 -4.75
N PRO A 65 -1.47 2.07 -5.54
CA PRO A 65 -2.89 1.70 -5.51
C PRO A 65 -3.18 0.21 -5.73
N ALA A 66 -2.46 -0.44 -6.66
CA ALA A 66 -2.62 -1.88 -6.93
C ALA A 66 -2.11 -2.76 -5.76
N GLY A 67 -0.96 -2.39 -5.21
CA GLY A 67 -0.38 -3.06 -4.05
C GLY A 67 -1.23 -2.89 -2.79
N LEU A 68 -1.78 -1.69 -2.58
CA LEU A 68 -2.72 -1.39 -1.51
C LEU A 68 -3.94 -2.32 -1.56
N ALA A 69 -4.56 -2.44 -2.73
CA ALA A 69 -5.72 -3.31 -2.92
C ALA A 69 -5.37 -4.79 -2.69
N TYR A 70 -4.23 -5.25 -3.21
CA TYR A 70 -3.77 -6.63 -3.00
C TYR A 70 -3.52 -6.92 -1.52
N PHE A 71 -2.74 -6.08 -0.84
CA PHE A 71 -2.38 -6.31 0.55
C PHE A 71 -3.56 -6.12 1.51
N ALA A 72 -4.53 -5.26 1.19
CA ALA A 72 -5.76 -5.15 1.95
C ALA A 72 -6.57 -6.46 1.86
N ASP A 73 -6.65 -7.05 0.66
CA ASP A 73 -7.38 -8.29 0.44
C ASP A 73 -6.73 -9.49 1.15
N VAL A 74 -5.42 -9.69 0.99
CA VAL A 74 -4.72 -10.80 1.68
C VAL A 74 -4.71 -10.62 3.20
N SER A 75 -4.64 -9.38 3.70
CA SER A 75 -4.73 -9.10 5.14
C SER A 75 -6.09 -9.52 5.69
N ARG A 76 -7.16 -9.23 4.94
CA ARG A 76 -8.53 -9.62 5.28
C ARG A 76 -8.72 -11.13 5.24
N GLN A 77 -8.20 -11.80 4.22
CA GLN A 77 -8.30 -13.25 4.09
C GLN A 77 -7.53 -13.99 5.20
N ALA A 78 -6.38 -13.46 5.59
CA ALA A 78 -5.56 -14.01 6.67
C ALA A 78 -6.00 -13.54 8.06
N ALA A 79 -7.08 -12.75 8.17
CA ALA A 79 -7.61 -12.19 9.41
C ALA A 79 -6.53 -11.48 10.24
N LEU A 80 -5.69 -10.67 9.58
CA LEU A 80 -4.66 -9.90 10.27
C LEU A 80 -5.32 -9.00 11.33
N PRO A 81 -4.73 -8.89 12.54
CA PRO A 81 -5.19 -7.93 13.52
C PRO A 81 -5.15 -6.50 12.96
N MET A 82 -6.13 -5.67 13.34
CA MET A 82 -6.17 -4.25 12.95
C MET A 82 -5.19 -3.37 13.74
N ASP A 83 -4.31 -4.02 14.50
CA ASP A 83 -3.19 -3.43 15.23
C ASP A 83 -1.94 -4.22 14.84
N MET A 84 -0.99 -3.53 14.20
CA MET A 84 0.27 -4.14 13.78
C MET A 84 1.12 -4.65 14.96
N GLY A 85 0.98 -4.06 16.15
CA GLY A 85 1.60 -4.59 17.36
C GLY A 85 1.00 -5.95 17.75
N ALA A 86 -0.32 -6.11 17.61
CA ALA A 86 -0.97 -7.39 17.87
C ALA A 86 -0.55 -8.50 16.91
N ALA A 87 -0.14 -8.16 15.68
CA ALA A 87 0.37 -9.12 14.70
C ALA A 87 1.62 -9.86 15.18
N TYR A 88 2.43 -9.24 16.05
CA TYR A 88 3.59 -9.89 16.69
C TYR A 88 3.18 -11.16 17.47
N PHE A 89 2.12 -11.08 18.27
CA PHE A 89 1.64 -12.21 19.08
C PHE A 89 1.01 -13.32 18.23
N ARG A 90 0.56 -13.00 17.01
CA ARG A 90 -0.04 -13.97 16.08
C ARG A 90 0.98 -14.65 15.17
N TYR A 91 2.14 -14.05 14.96
CA TYR A 91 3.16 -14.54 14.03
C TYR A 91 3.52 -16.02 14.23
N GLY A 92 3.69 -16.46 15.48
CA GLY A 92 4.11 -17.84 15.79
C GLY A 92 2.99 -18.88 15.75
N VAL A 93 1.73 -18.45 15.71
CA VAL A 93 0.55 -19.32 15.91
C VAL A 93 -0.39 -19.35 14.71
N GLU A 94 -0.42 -18.30 13.89
CA GLU A 94 -1.32 -18.17 12.75
C GLU A 94 -0.53 -18.13 11.44
N ASN A 95 -0.60 -19.23 10.67
CA ASN A 95 0.14 -19.38 9.42
C ASN A 95 -0.17 -18.28 8.39
N GLY A 96 -1.42 -17.81 8.32
CA GLY A 96 -1.84 -16.73 7.41
C GLY A 96 -1.14 -15.41 7.76
N VAL A 97 -1.15 -15.00 9.03
CA VAL A 97 -0.46 -13.80 9.50
C VAL A 97 1.03 -13.88 9.17
N ARG A 98 1.66 -15.01 9.51
CA ARG A 98 3.08 -15.23 9.21
C ARG A 98 3.40 -15.13 7.72
N GLN A 99 2.59 -15.74 6.86
CA GLN A 99 2.79 -15.69 5.41
C GLN A 99 2.70 -14.26 4.86
N VAL A 100 1.73 -13.46 5.30
CA VAL A 100 1.60 -12.07 4.85
C VAL A 100 2.81 -11.25 5.28
N LEU A 101 3.23 -11.34 6.55
CA LEU A 101 4.38 -10.59 7.06
C LEU A 101 5.70 -11.02 6.41
N ASP A 102 5.92 -12.32 6.27
CA ASP A 102 7.13 -12.86 5.64
C ASP A 102 7.20 -12.49 4.15
N SER A 103 6.07 -12.44 3.44
CA SER A 103 6.05 -12.06 2.00
C SER A 103 6.62 -10.66 1.73
N LEU A 104 6.40 -9.72 2.65
CA LEU A 104 6.96 -8.36 2.58
C LEU A 104 8.40 -8.33 3.08
N ALA A 105 8.69 -9.00 4.20
CA ALA A 105 10.02 -9.05 4.81
C ALA A 105 11.08 -9.70 3.90
N GLU A 106 10.67 -10.71 3.12
CA GLU A 106 11.53 -11.46 2.21
C GLU A 106 11.55 -10.87 0.79
N SER A 107 10.79 -9.79 0.56
CA SER A 107 10.81 -9.09 -0.73
C SER A 107 12.23 -8.56 -1.04
N PRO A 108 12.63 -8.49 -2.32
CA PRO A 108 13.93 -7.93 -2.69
C PRO A 108 14.17 -6.52 -2.15
N GLU A 109 13.11 -5.73 -2.06
CA GLU A 109 13.14 -4.37 -1.52
C GLU A 109 13.46 -4.35 -0.02
N ALA A 110 12.77 -5.15 0.80
CA ALA A 110 13.05 -5.26 2.23
C ALA A 110 14.44 -5.85 2.51
N VAL A 111 14.86 -6.86 1.73
CA VAL A 111 16.20 -7.46 1.84
C VAL A 111 17.29 -6.43 1.54
N ALA A 112 17.09 -5.56 0.55
CA ALA A 112 18.02 -4.48 0.26
C ALA A 112 18.08 -3.44 1.39
N LEU A 113 16.91 -3.02 1.89
CA LEU A 113 16.79 -2.02 2.96
C LEU A 113 17.44 -2.46 4.28
N TYR A 114 17.31 -3.74 4.64
CA TYR A 114 17.71 -4.26 5.94
C TYR A 114 18.86 -5.27 5.84
N SER A 115 19.75 -5.06 4.88
CA SER A 115 20.96 -5.85 4.67
C SER A 115 22.04 -5.58 5.74
N GLY A 116 23.09 -6.39 5.74
CA GLY A 116 24.21 -6.26 6.67
C GLY A 116 23.97 -6.92 8.03
N SER A 117 24.70 -6.46 9.06
CA SER A 117 24.65 -7.03 10.41
C SER A 117 23.27 -6.87 11.06
N ASP A 118 22.97 -7.68 12.07
CA ASP A 118 21.71 -7.57 12.82
C ASP A 118 21.54 -6.17 13.42
N ALA A 119 22.62 -5.58 13.93
CA ALA A 119 22.60 -4.21 14.45
C ALA A 119 22.30 -3.16 13.36
N ALA A 120 22.87 -3.31 12.16
CA ALA A 120 22.61 -2.41 11.04
C ALA A 120 21.14 -2.51 10.58
N ALA A 121 20.63 -3.73 10.47
CA ALA A 121 19.24 -3.98 10.09
C ALA A 121 18.24 -3.43 11.12
N VAL A 122 18.47 -3.68 12.41
CA VAL A 122 17.63 -3.11 13.49
C VAL A 122 17.66 -1.59 13.44
N THR A 123 18.83 -0.97 13.27
CA THR A 123 18.95 0.48 13.17
C THR A 123 18.15 1.03 11.99
N ALA A 124 18.23 0.38 10.83
CA ALA A 124 17.46 0.75 9.65
C ALA A 124 15.94 0.61 9.88
N MET A 125 15.49 -0.46 10.56
CA MET A 125 14.07 -0.65 10.92
C MET A 125 13.57 0.42 11.90
N TYR A 126 14.40 0.83 12.88
CA TYR A 126 14.08 1.93 13.80
C TYR A 126 13.91 3.27 13.08
N ARG A 127 14.86 3.60 12.18
CA ARG A 127 14.75 4.80 11.34
C ARG A 127 13.51 4.74 10.47
N ASN A 128 13.26 3.58 9.88
CA ASN A 128 12.12 3.39 9.01
C ASN A 128 10.78 3.58 9.74
N LEU A 129 10.61 2.98 10.92
CA LEU A 129 9.37 3.07 11.69
C LEU A 129 9.24 4.42 12.39
N PHE A 130 10.30 4.89 13.05
CA PHE A 130 10.22 5.93 14.07
C PHE A 130 11.04 7.19 13.76
N ASN A 131 11.80 7.23 12.66
CA ASN A 131 12.70 8.34 12.30
C ASN A 131 13.73 8.69 13.39
N ARG A 132 14.16 7.68 14.15
CA ARG A 132 15.21 7.82 15.16
C ARG A 132 16.08 6.58 15.19
N ASP A 133 17.26 6.72 15.79
CA ASP A 133 18.10 5.58 16.13
C ASP A 133 17.56 4.85 17.37
N PRO A 134 17.81 3.53 17.48
CA PRO A 134 17.58 2.82 18.73
C PRO A 134 18.53 3.35 19.81
N ASP A 135 18.08 3.34 21.07
CA ASP A 135 19.00 3.51 22.18
C ASP A 135 19.95 2.30 22.28
N PRO A 136 21.11 2.42 22.94
CA PRO A 136 22.08 1.33 23.01
C PRO A 136 21.52 0.04 23.63
N GLY A 137 20.62 0.14 24.61
CA GLY A 137 20.00 -1.01 25.26
C GLY A 137 19.01 -1.73 24.34
N GLY A 138 18.15 -0.96 23.66
CA GLY A 138 17.25 -1.46 22.62
C GLY A 138 18.03 -2.16 21.50
N LEU A 139 19.06 -1.52 20.96
CA LEU A 139 19.87 -2.11 19.89
C LEU A 139 20.50 -3.44 20.31
N ALA A 140 21.06 -3.51 21.53
CA ALA A 140 21.64 -4.73 22.07
C ALA A 140 20.59 -5.85 22.23
N TYR A 141 19.40 -5.52 22.74
CA TYR A 141 18.31 -6.48 22.90
C TYR A 141 17.84 -7.07 21.55
N TRP A 142 17.51 -6.22 20.58
CA TRP A 142 16.97 -6.67 19.29
C TRP A 142 18.00 -7.42 18.45
N SER A 143 19.24 -6.93 18.43
CA SER A 143 20.34 -7.62 17.74
C SER A 143 20.68 -8.96 18.41
N GLY A 144 20.61 -9.03 19.74
CA GLY A 144 20.74 -10.28 20.50
C GLY A 144 19.67 -11.31 20.11
N ALA A 145 18.40 -10.90 20.06
CA ALA A 145 17.28 -11.76 19.68
C ALA A 145 17.40 -12.32 18.26
N LEU A 146 17.95 -11.53 17.31
CA LEU A 146 18.27 -12.01 15.97
C LEU A 146 19.43 -13.00 15.98
N SER A 147 20.53 -12.65 16.66
CA SER A 147 21.74 -13.48 16.70
C SER A 147 21.52 -14.85 17.35
N SER A 148 20.61 -14.94 18.33
CA SER A 148 20.26 -16.20 18.99
C SER A 148 19.20 -17.00 18.23
N GLY A 149 18.63 -16.46 17.14
CA GLY A 149 17.51 -17.05 16.42
C GLY A 149 16.19 -17.02 17.17
N ALA A 150 16.08 -16.26 18.27
CA ALA A 150 14.83 -16.11 19.02
C ALA A 150 13.77 -15.35 18.21
N LEU A 151 14.22 -14.40 17.39
CA LEU A 151 13.40 -13.71 16.40
C LEU A 151 14.03 -13.80 15.01
N ARG A 152 13.18 -13.83 14.00
CA ARG A 152 13.56 -13.64 12.60
C ARG A 152 13.52 -12.16 12.25
N ARG A 153 14.29 -11.74 11.24
CA ARG A 153 14.28 -10.35 10.75
C ARG A 153 12.88 -9.89 10.37
N GLY A 154 12.06 -10.74 9.74
CA GLY A 154 10.67 -10.43 9.41
C GLY A 154 9.74 -10.21 10.61
N GLN A 155 10.11 -10.68 11.82
CA GLN A 155 9.35 -10.44 13.04
C GLN A 155 9.68 -9.09 13.69
N ILE A 156 10.84 -8.52 13.40
CA ILE A 156 11.33 -7.33 14.11
C ILE A 156 10.42 -6.12 13.92
N PRO A 157 9.92 -5.77 12.71
CA PRO A 157 9.08 -4.57 12.57
C PRO A 157 7.80 -4.61 13.42
N VAL A 158 7.08 -5.73 13.43
CA VAL A 158 5.88 -5.89 14.27
C VAL A 158 6.22 -6.01 15.76
N ALA A 159 7.35 -6.62 16.11
CA ALA A 159 7.82 -6.68 17.50
C ALA A 159 8.19 -5.29 18.05
N LEU A 160 8.80 -4.46 17.21
CA LEU A 160 9.12 -3.07 17.55
C LEU A 160 7.85 -2.27 17.78
N LEU A 161 6.84 -2.40 16.91
CA LEU A 161 5.54 -1.74 17.09
C LEU A 161 4.84 -2.22 18.37
N ALA A 162 4.88 -3.52 18.67
CA ALA A 162 4.27 -4.06 19.90
C ALA A 162 4.91 -3.52 21.19
N GLY A 163 6.21 -3.22 21.17
CA GLY A 163 6.97 -2.69 22.31
C GLY A 163 7.26 -1.19 22.25
N ALA A 164 6.68 -0.45 21.30
CA ALA A 164 7.01 0.93 21.04
C ALA A 164 6.52 1.88 22.14
N ALA A 165 7.26 2.98 22.35
CA ALA A 165 6.77 4.08 23.18
C ALA A 165 5.61 4.81 22.49
N LEU A 166 4.77 5.51 23.25
CA LEU A 166 3.63 6.23 22.70
C LEU A 166 4.02 7.23 21.58
N ALA A 167 5.14 7.96 21.76
CA ALA A 167 5.63 8.90 20.75
C ALA A 167 6.06 8.19 19.45
N ASP A 168 6.60 6.97 19.54
CA ASP A 168 6.98 6.18 18.37
C ASP A 168 5.75 5.69 17.60
N LEU A 169 4.72 5.22 18.32
CA LEU A 169 3.43 4.85 17.74
C LEU A 169 2.76 6.04 17.05
N GLN A 170 2.75 7.21 17.70
CA GLN A 170 2.22 8.45 17.11
C GLN A 170 2.99 8.87 15.86
N ALA A 171 4.32 8.75 15.85
CA ALA A 171 5.11 9.03 14.64
C ALA A 171 4.77 8.06 13.50
N PHE A 172 4.59 6.78 13.81
CA PHE A 172 4.19 5.77 12.82
C PHE A 172 2.76 6.00 12.30
N ASP A 173 1.83 6.39 13.15
CA ASP A 173 0.47 6.77 12.75
C ASP A 173 0.48 7.98 11.81
N ARG A 174 1.27 9.01 12.11
CA ARG A 174 1.42 10.18 11.24
C ARG A 174 2.03 9.81 9.88
N LYS A 175 2.98 8.88 9.84
CA LYS A 175 3.49 8.34 8.58
C LYS A 175 2.41 7.59 7.81
N THR A 176 1.57 6.84 8.51
CA THR A 176 0.44 6.12 7.91
C THR A 176 -0.56 7.09 7.29
N ASP A 177 -0.87 8.20 7.95
CA ASP A 177 -1.80 9.21 7.43
C ASP A 177 -1.22 9.90 6.18
N LEU A 178 0.08 10.21 6.18
CA LEU A 178 0.77 10.70 4.99
C LEU A 178 0.70 9.66 3.86
N ALA A 179 0.99 8.40 4.14
CA ALA A 179 0.98 7.32 3.14
C ALA A 179 -0.42 7.12 2.53
N VAL A 180 -1.47 7.12 3.35
CA VAL A 180 -2.87 7.06 2.90
C VAL A 180 -3.18 8.22 1.96
N ALA A 181 -2.86 9.46 2.37
CA ALA A 181 -3.12 10.65 1.57
C ALA A 181 -2.30 10.67 0.27
N PHE A 182 -1.04 10.28 0.32
CA PHE A 182 -0.16 10.18 -0.84
C PHE A 182 -0.69 9.18 -1.86
N THR A 183 -1.04 7.96 -1.44
CA THR A 183 -1.58 6.93 -2.35
C THR A 183 -2.90 7.37 -2.97
N ALA A 184 -3.78 8.02 -2.20
CA ALA A 184 -5.03 8.57 -2.73
C ALA A 184 -4.78 9.64 -3.81
N ALA A 185 -3.67 10.37 -3.73
CA ALA A 185 -3.27 11.39 -4.71
C ALA A 185 -2.52 10.82 -5.93
N LEU A 186 -2.26 9.50 -6.01
CA LEU A 186 -1.75 8.82 -7.20
C LEU A 186 -2.89 8.52 -8.19
N ASP A 187 -3.67 9.55 -8.51
CA ASP A 187 -4.93 9.48 -9.27
C ASP A 187 -4.76 9.67 -10.79
N THR A 188 -3.54 9.95 -11.26
CA THR A 188 -3.22 10.07 -12.68
C THR A 188 -2.16 9.05 -13.12
N PRO A 189 -2.18 8.60 -14.39
CA PRO A 189 -1.15 7.70 -14.93
C PRO A 189 0.26 8.24 -14.77
N GLU A 190 0.45 9.56 -14.87
CA GLU A 190 1.75 10.21 -14.78
C GLU A 190 2.32 10.13 -13.36
N ARG A 191 1.49 10.39 -12.34
CA ARG A 191 1.90 10.26 -10.93
C ARG A 191 2.20 8.81 -10.57
N MET A 192 1.36 7.87 -11.01
CA MET A 192 1.59 6.45 -10.80
C MET A 192 2.90 5.98 -11.47
N ALA A 193 3.16 6.40 -12.71
CA ALA A 193 4.38 6.05 -13.43
C ALA A 193 5.63 6.69 -12.81
N ALA A 194 5.52 7.90 -12.27
CA ALA A 194 6.60 8.57 -11.55
C ALA A 194 6.95 7.85 -10.24
N TYR A 195 5.94 7.46 -9.45
CA TYR A 195 6.17 6.76 -8.18
C TYR A 195 6.75 5.36 -8.35
N GLN A 196 6.39 4.64 -9.42
CA GLN A 196 6.91 3.29 -9.69
C GLN A 196 8.41 3.23 -10.01
N ARG A 197 9.07 4.37 -10.20
CA ARG A 197 10.53 4.44 -10.39
C ARG A 197 11.24 4.36 -9.05
N ASP A 198 12.45 3.79 -9.05
CA ASP A 198 13.33 3.78 -7.87
C ASP A 198 13.58 5.20 -7.31
N SER A 199 13.72 6.21 -8.19
CA SER A 199 13.87 7.61 -7.80
C SER A 199 12.62 8.16 -7.09
N GLY A 200 11.42 7.79 -7.55
CA GLY A 200 10.15 8.17 -6.93
C GLY A 200 9.97 7.55 -5.54
N VAL A 201 10.27 6.25 -5.41
CA VAL A 201 10.26 5.56 -4.11
C VAL A 201 11.27 6.18 -3.13
N ALA A 202 12.49 6.47 -3.60
CA ALA A 202 13.51 7.11 -2.78
C ALA A 202 13.09 8.52 -2.34
N ALA A 203 12.46 9.30 -3.23
CA ALA A 203 11.94 10.62 -2.91
C ALA A 203 10.86 10.57 -1.82
N LEU A 204 9.91 9.64 -1.90
CA LEU A 204 8.89 9.47 -0.85
C LEU A 204 9.52 9.12 0.51
N ARG A 205 10.51 8.22 0.55
CA ARG A 205 11.25 7.87 1.77
C ARG A 205 11.89 9.07 2.44
N GLN A 206 12.47 9.98 1.65
CA GLN A 206 13.06 11.22 2.17
C GLN A 206 12.03 12.14 2.82
N VAL A 207 10.81 12.20 2.26
CA VAL A 207 9.72 12.98 2.85
C VAL A 207 9.19 12.31 4.12
N LEU A 208 8.96 10.99 4.09
CA LEU A 208 8.54 10.21 5.27
C LEU A 208 9.54 10.34 6.44
N ALA A 209 10.83 10.53 6.16
CA ALA A 209 11.87 10.74 7.17
C ALA A 209 11.73 12.06 7.95
N LYS A 210 10.87 13.00 7.50
CA LYS A 210 10.59 14.27 8.19
C LYS A 210 9.41 14.19 9.17
N VAL A 211 8.63 13.11 9.12
CA VAL A 211 7.43 12.94 9.94
C VAL A 211 7.80 12.60 11.38
N SER A 212 7.10 13.18 12.34
CA SER A 212 7.24 12.87 13.77
C SER A 212 5.87 12.85 14.44
N ALA A 213 5.84 12.47 15.72
CA ALA A 213 4.63 12.55 16.54
C ALA A 213 4.03 13.97 16.62
N ALA A 214 4.86 15.00 16.46
CA ALA A 214 4.45 16.41 16.53
C ALA A 214 3.96 16.97 15.18
N THR A 215 4.07 16.21 14.08
CA THR A 215 3.65 16.67 12.76
C THR A 215 2.15 16.95 12.73
N THR A 216 1.80 18.23 12.58
CA THR A 216 0.42 18.71 12.51
C THR A 216 -0.25 18.33 11.18
N ASP A 217 -1.57 18.40 11.11
CA ASP A 217 -2.32 18.09 9.88
C ASP A 217 -2.02 19.09 8.74
N ALA A 218 -1.63 20.32 9.08
CA ALA A 218 -1.20 21.31 8.09
C ALA A 218 0.18 20.94 7.50
N GLU A 219 1.14 20.57 8.36
CA GLU A 219 2.46 20.10 7.93
C GLU A 219 2.37 18.79 7.16
N LEU A 220 1.51 17.86 7.59
CA LEU A 220 1.30 16.59 6.91
C LEU A 220 0.79 16.79 5.48
N ARG A 221 -0.17 17.70 5.28
CA ARG A 221 -0.65 18.07 3.92
C ARG A 221 0.48 18.66 3.07
N ALA A 222 1.28 19.57 3.63
CA ALA A 222 2.42 20.14 2.92
C ALA A 222 3.47 19.07 2.54
N LEU A 223 3.68 18.06 3.39
CA LEU A 223 4.57 16.93 3.09
C LEU A 223 4.00 16.03 1.98
N VAL A 224 2.69 15.83 1.90
CA VAL A 224 2.05 15.11 0.77
C VAL A 224 2.31 15.85 -0.54
N ASP A 225 2.12 17.17 -0.57
CA ASP A 225 2.40 18.01 -1.74
C ASP A 225 3.89 17.96 -2.12
N GLU A 226 4.78 18.00 -1.12
CA GLU A 226 6.22 17.85 -1.33
C GLU A 226 6.56 16.49 -1.96
N ALA A 227 5.99 15.40 -1.45
CA ALA A 227 6.22 14.05 -1.97
C ALA A 227 5.76 13.94 -3.43
N LEU A 228 4.57 14.44 -3.76
CA LEU A 228 4.05 14.43 -5.14
C LEU A 228 4.95 15.24 -6.09
N ALA A 229 5.42 16.41 -5.66
CA ALA A 229 6.34 17.22 -6.45
C ALA A 229 7.73 16.57 -6.57
N ALA A 230 8.17 15.81 -5.57
CA ALA A 230 9.46 15.14 -5.56
C ALA A 230 9.49 13.95 -6.52
N ILE A 231 8.45 13.11 -6.54
CA ILE A 231 8.40 11.94 -7.44
C ILE A 231 8.39 12.34 -8.92
N THR A 232 7.82 13.50 -9.28
CA THR A 232 7.74 13.95 -10.67
C THR A 232 9.02 14.63 -11.17
N ARG A 233 9.95 15.00 -10.28
CA ARG A 233 11.21 15.68 -10.63
C ARG A 233 12.39 14.73 -10.84
N GLY A 234 12.29 13.48 -10.37
CA GLY A 234 13.32 12.44 -10.49
C GLY A 234 13.04 11.40 -11.57
#